data_AF-A0A1H8GIH0-F1
#
_entry.id   AF-A0A1H8GIH0-F1
#
_cell.length_a   1.000
_cell.length_b   1.000
_cell.length_c   1.000
_cell.angle_alpha   90.00
_cell.angle_beta   90.00
_cell.angle_gamma   90.00
#
_symmetry.space_group_name_H-M   'P 1'
#
loop_
_entity.id
_entity.type
_entity.pdbx_description
1 polymer ?
#
loop_
_entity_poly.entity_id
_entity_poly.type
_entity_poly.pdbx_seq_one_letter_code
_entity_poly.pdbx_strand_id
1 'polypeptide(L)'
;MELILSLIAGAVGGNLAGGLLRPMSLSVIGNSLAGVLGGGSAAHLMAMAGAGDLAGLAGGGDAGVLTATIVAGAVGGGAVTLALGMVRRMLFR
;
A
#
# COMPACT_ATOMS: atom_id res chain seq x y z
N MET A 1 7.56 -13.45 7.11
CA MET A 1 6.29 -13.62 6.37
C MET A 1 5.55 -12.31 6.16
N GLU A 2 5.80 -11.29 6.98
CA GLU A 2 5.10 -10.01 6.89
C GLU A 2 5.36 -9.22 5.60
N LEU A 3 6.57 -9.28 5.04
CA LEU A 3 6.87 -8.61 3.76
C LEU A 3 6.00 -9.13 2.61
N ILE A 4 5.84 -10.45 2.49
CA ILE A 4 5.00 -11.05 1.45
C ILE A 4 3.55 -10.60 1.62
N LEU A 5 3.04 -10.57 2.85
CA LEU A 5 1.70 -10.08 3.15
C LEU A 5 1.56 -8.59 2.85
N SER A 6 2.56 -7.77 3.15
CA SER A 6 2.55 -6.34 2.81
C SER A 6 2.55 -6.07 1.30
N LEU A 7 3.25 -6.91 0.52
CA LEU A 7 3.31 -6.80 -0.94
C LEU A 7 1.97 -7.23 -1.57
N ILE A 8 1.35 -8.30 -1.06
CA ILE A 8 0.02 -8.73 -1.49
C ILE A 8 -1.03 -7.70 -1.08
N ALA A 9 -1.00 -7.21 0.17
CA ALA A 9 -1.89 -6.17 0.65
C ALA A 9 -1.71 -4.86 -0.14
N GLY A 10 -0.48 -4.51 -0.50
CA GLY A 10 -0.16 -3.40 -1.39
C GLY A 10 -0.74 -3.57 -2.79
N ALA A 11 -0.58 -4.75 -3.40
CA ALA A 11 -1.18 -5.05 -4.72
C ALA A 11 -2.71 -4.95 -4.69
N VAL A 12 -3.33 -5.50 -3.64
CA VAL A 12 -4.78 -5.46 -3.42
C VAL A 12 -5.25 -4.02 -3.17
N GLY A 13 -4.56 -3.29 -2.31
CA GLY A 13 -4.84 -1.88 -2.00
C GLY A 13 -4.69 -0.95 -3.21
N GLY A 14 -3.68 -1.18 -4.04
CA GLY A 14 -3.48 -0.47 -5.31
C GLY A 14 -4.62 -0.73 -6.31
N ASN A 15 -5.05 -1.99 -6.48
CA ASN A 15 -6.18 -2.32 -7.34
C ASN A 15 -7.52 -1.79 -6.82
N LEU A 16 -7.74 -1.82 -5.51
CA LEU A 16 -8.91 -1.20 -4.88
C LEU A 16 -8.91 0.32 -5.08
N ALA A 17 -7.78 0.99 -4.86
CA ALA A 17 -7.65 2.43 -5.04
C ALA A 17 -7.88 2.83 -6.51
N GLY A 18 -7.27 2.14 -7.47
CA GLY A 18 -7.49 2.38 -8.89
C GLY A 18 -8.89 1.99 -9.38
N GLY A 19 -9.54 1.01 -8.75
CA GLY A 19 -10.92 0.62 -9.02
C GLY A 19 -11.94 1.64 -8.49
N LEU A 20 -11.68 2.20 -7.30
CA LEU A 20 -12.51 3.22 -6.68
C LEU A 20 -12.34 4.57 -7.37
N LEU A 21 -11.11 4.94 -7.72
CA LEU A 21 -10.76 6.17 -8.44
C LEU A 21 -10.40 5.84 -9.90
N ARG A 22 -11.41 5.39 -10.66
CA ARG A 22 -11.31 5.04 -12.09
C ARG A 22 -10.50 6.02 -12.96
N PRO A 23 -10.65 7.37 -12.86
CA PRO A 23 -9.86 8.29 -13.67
C PRO A 23 -8.36 8.32 -13.32
N MET A 24 -7.97 7.72 -12.19
CA MET A 24 -6.58 7.58 -11.74
C MET A 24 -6.07 6.14 -11.88
N SER A 25 -6.87 5.24 -12.46
CA SER A 25 -6.48 3.84 -12.66
C SER A 25 -5.37 3.69 -13.70
N LEU A 26 -4.39 2.86 -13.39
CA LEU A 26 -3.26 2.51 -14.25
C LEU A 26 -3.46 1.16 -14.97
N SER A 27 -4.69 0.62 -14.98
CA SER A 27 -5.05 -0.78 -15.30
C SER A 27 -4.67 -1.78 -14.19
N VAL A 28 -5.23 -3.00 -14.24
CA VAL A 28 -5.02 -4.02 -13.18
C VAL A 28 -3.54 -4.33 -12.96
N ILE A 29 -2.77 -4.43 -14.03
CA ILE A 29 -1.33 -4.71 -13.95
C ILE A 29 -0.57 -3.50 -13.39
N GLY A 30 -0.89 -2.29 -13.87
CA GLY A 30 -0.24 -1.06 -13.42
C GLY A 30 -0.55 -0.72 -11.96
N ASN A 31 -1.80 -0.91 -11.53
CA ASN A 31 -2.24 -0.71 -10.15
C ASN A 31 -1.61 -1.75 -9.21
N SER A 32 -1.50 -3.01 -9.63
CA SER A 32 -0.79 -4.02 -8.83
C SER A 32 0.70 -3.69 -8.69
N LEU A 33 1.37 -3.24 -9.74
CA LEU A 33 2.80 -2.84 -9.68
C LEU A 33 3.00 -1.62 -8.79
N ALA A 34 2.21 -0.56 -8.99
CA ALA A 34 2.23 0.62 -8.13
C ALA A 34 1.88 0.26 -6.68
N GLY A 35 0.94 -0.67 -6.49
CA GLY A 35 0.52 -1.23 -5.22
C GLY A 35 1.64 -2.00 -4.50
N VAL A 36 2.35 -2.88 -5.19
CA VAL A 36 3.49 -3.63 -4.64
C VAL A 36 4.64 -2.68 -4.28
N LEU A 37 4.94 -1.71 -5.14
CA LEU A 37 5.98 -0.71 -4.89
C LEU A 37 5.62 0.20 -3.70
N GLY A 38 4.37 0.65 -3.64
CA GLY A 38 3.87 1.48 -2.54
C GLY A 38 3.72 0.72 -1.22
N GLY A 39 3.26 -0.53 -1.28
CA GLY A 39 3.11 -1.39 -0.09
C GLY A 39 4.47 -1.83 0.46
N GLY A 40 5.41 -2.19 -0.40
CA GLY A 40 6.78 -2.55 0.00
C GLY A 40 7.56 -1.37 0.56
N SER A 41 7.45 -0.19 -0.05
CA SER A 41 8.09 1.03 0.46
C SER A 41 7.45 1.52 1.77
N ALA A 42 6.12 1.48 1.89
CA ALA A 42 5.43 1.80 3.14
C ALA A 42 5.78 0.83 4.27
N ALA A 43 5.90 -0.47 3.99
CA ALA A 43 6.35 -1.46 4.96
C ALA A 43 7.79 -1.22 5.41
N HIS A 44 8.69 -0.86 4.49
CA HIS A 44 10.08 -0.54 4.80
C HIS A 44 10.19 0.74 5.64
N LEU A 45 9.46 1.79 5.27
CA LEU A 45 9.40 3.04 6.03
C LEU A 45 8.81 2.81 7.42
N MET A 46 7.82 1.94 7.56
CA MET A 46 7.22 1.66 8.86
C MET A 46 8.13 0.78 9.74
N ALA A 47 8.90 -0.11 9.13
CA ALA A 47 9.97 -0.83 9.83
C ALA A 47 11.06 0.13 10.36
N MET A 48 11.39 1.17 9.60
CA MET A 48 12.35 2.20 10.02
C MET A 48 11.79 3.21 11.04
N ALA A 49 10.50 3.54 10.94
CA ALA A 49 9.82 4.50 11.81
C ALA A 49 9.46 3.92 13.19
N GLY A 50 9.77 2.65 13.45
CA GLY A 50 9.44 1.97 14.70
C GLY A 50 8.04 1.38 14.67
N ALA A 51 7.86 0.30 13.92
CA ALA A 51 6.62 -0.48 13.87
C ALA A 51 6.14 -0.97 15.26
N GLY A 52 6.99 -0.93 16.29
CA GLY A 52 6.65 -1.27 17.67
C GLY A 52 5.53 -0.41 18.28
N ASP A 53 5.49 0.89 17.97
CA ASP A 53 4.47 1.79 18.55
C ASP A 53 3.11 1.63 17.88
N LEU A 54 3.06 1.35 16.56
CA LEU A 54 1.80 1.02 15.88
C LEU A 54 1.28 -0.37 16.24
N ALA A 55 2.15 -1.34 16.49
CA ALA A 55 1.75 -2.67 16.96
C ALA A 55 1.10 -2.62 18.34
N GLY A 56 1.55 -1.69 19.21
CA GLY A 56 0.91 -1.39 20.49
C GLY A 56 -0.50 -0.82 20.35
N LEU A 57 -0.76 0.01 19.33
CA LEU A 57 -2.09 0.57 19.03
C LEU A 57 -3.05 -0.44 18.36
N ALA A 58 -2.50 -1.47 17.71
CA ALA A 58 -3.26 -2.51 17.00
C ALA A 58 -3.63 -3.72 17.88
N GLY A 59 -3.45 -3.63 19.21
CA GLY A 59 -3.86 -4.67 20.16
C GLY A 59 -2.71 -5.47 20.79
N GLY A 60 -1.45 -5.19 20.42
CA GLY A 60 -0.26 -5.83 20.99
C GLY A 60 -0.05 -7.29 20.53
N GLY A 61 1.22 -7.70 20.47
CA GLY A 61 1.63 -9.03 20.00
C GLY A 61 1.57 -9.22 18.48
N ASP A 62 1.79 -10.45 18.01
CA ASP A 62 1.93 -10.78 16.57
C ASP A 62 0.72 -10.39 15.71
N ALA A 63 -0.50 -10.42 16.28
CA ALA A 63 -1.71 -10.01 15.57
C ALA A 63 -1.76 -8.50 15.29
N GLY A 64 -1.25 -7.69 16.23
CA GLY A 64 -1.14 -6.24 16.07
C GLY A 64 -0.12 -5.87 15.00
N VAL A 65 1.05 -6.52 15.00
CA VAL A 65 2.10 -6.33 13.98
C VAL A 65 1.59 -6.72 12.59
N LEU A 66 0.87 -7.84 12.49
CA LEU A 66 0.28 -8.30 11.22
C LEU A 66 -0.78 -7.34 10.69
N THR A 67 -1.67 -6.84 11.56
CA THR A 67 -2.72 -5.91 11.15
C THR A 67 -2.12 -4.58 10.70
N ALA A 68 -1.14 -4.07 11.45
CA ALA A 68 -0.42 -2.85 11.09
C ALA A 68 0.29 -2.98 9.74
N THR A 69 0.94 -4.12 9.47
CA THR A 69 1.65 -4.36 8.19
C THR A 69 0.72 -4.51 7.00
N ILE A 70 -0.44 -5.16 7.16
CA ILE A 70 -1.47 -5.25 6.10
C ILE A 70 -2.06 -3.87 5.80
N VAL A 71 -2.46 -3.13 6.84
CA VAL A 71 -3.05 -1.79 6.67
C VAL A 71 -2.05 -0.82 6.07
N ALA A 72 -0.80 -0.79 6.56
CA ALA A 72 0.25 0.05 6.00
C ALA A 72 0.55 -0.31 4.54
N GLY A 73 0.60 -1.62 4.21
CA GLY A 73 0.76 -2.10 2.84
C GLY A 73 -0.36 -1.64 1.92
N ALA A 74 -1.61 -1.82 2.33
CA ALA A 74 -2.79 -1.44 1.54
C ALA A 74 -2.91 0.08 1.34
N VAL A 75 -2.68 0.87 2.40
CA VAL A 75 -2.71 2.33 2.34
C VAL A 75 -1.55 2.87 1.49
N GLY A 76 -0.33 2.35 1.68
CA GLY A 76 0.83 2.72 0.89
C GLY A 76 0.68 2.38 -0.59
N GLY A 77 0.21 1.17 -0.89
CA GLY A 77 -0.07 0.72 -2.25
C GLY A 77 -1.17 1.54 -2.94
N GLY A 78 -2.25 1.85 -2.21
CA GLY A 78 -3.30 2.74 -2.70
C GLY A 78 -2.79 4.15 -2.98
N ALA A 79 -2.06 4.76 -2.05
CA ALA A 79 -1.52 6.11 -2.19
C ALA A 79 -0.59 6.26 -3.40
N VAL A 80 0.34 5.32 -3.61
CA VAL A 80 1.25 5.35 -4.77
C VAL A 80 0.49 5.18 -6.08
N THR A 81 -0.51 4.31 -6.11
CA THR A 81 -1.34 4.11 -7.30
C THR A 81 -2.09 5.38 -7.69
N LEU A 82 -2.68 6.08 -6.71
CA LEU A 82 -3.36 7.36 -6.93
C LEU A 82 -2.41 8.47 -7.36
N ALA A 83 -1.22 8.55 -6.74
CA ALA A 83 -0.19 9.52 -7.10
C ALA A 83 0.27 9.32 -8.55
N LEU A 84 0.60 8.09 -8.96
CA LEU A 84 0.95 7.79 -10.35
C LEU A 84 -0.23 8.08 -11.29
N GLY A 85 -1.46 7.75 -10.88
CA GLY A 85 -2.67 8.06 -11.62
C GLY A 85 -2.84 9.56 -11.88
N MET A 86 -2.56 10.39 -10.87
CA MET A 86 -2.56 11.85 -10.99
C MET A 86 -1.47 12.35 -11.95
N VAL A 87 -0.24 11.84 -11.82
CA VAL A 87 0.88 12.21 -12.70
C VAL A 87 0.59 11.84 -14.15
N ARG A 88 0.12 10.62 -14.40
CA ARG A 88 -0.30 10.16 -15.72
C ARG A 88 -1.40 11.07 -16.28
N ARG A 89 -2.39 11.40 -15.47
CA ARG A 89 -3.47 12.31 -15.87
C ARG A 89 -2.94 13.71 -16.16
N MET A 90 -1.84 14.18 -15.56
CA MET A 90 -1.29 15.50 -15.84
C MET A 90 -0.37 15.51 -17.07
N LEU A 91 0.38 14.43 -17.31
CA LEU A 91 1.28 14.29 -18.46
C LEU A 91 0.55 13.98 -19.78
N PHE A 92 -0.51 13.18 -19.73
CA PHE A 92 -1.22 12.69 -20.91
C PHE A 92 -2.64 13.26 -21.00
N ARG A 93 -2.81 14.53 -20.63
CA ARG A 93 -4.10 15.26 -20.82
C ARG A 93 -4.42 15.45 -22.29
#